data_AF-A0A240UM60-F1
#
_entry.id   AF-A0A240UM60-F1
#
_cell.length_a   1.000
_cell.length_b   1.000
_cell.length_c   1.000
_cell.angle_alpha   90.00
_cell.angle_beta   90.00
_cell.angle_gamma   90.00
#
_symmetry.space_group_name_H-M   'P 1'
#
loop_
_entity.id
_entity.type
_entity.pdbx_description
1 polymer ?
#
loop_
_entity_poly.entity_id
_entity_poly.type
_entity_poly.pdbx_seq_one_letter_code
_entity_poly.pdbx_strand_id
1 'polypeptide(L)'
;MSETGSDSALTQWLAQRCDAERVVITSQRRLGGGAVQDNRLLEVSVTGGPMAGEQRWVLRSDALAPLAISASRQEEFLLIERAWRHGIRAPEPLWMCEDKSVLGRSFMIMRHVAGEASPRALVARAGEGALEPLVEELGAELARIHALPLSDEDQIPQGDVDWISTQLADLRHRLSRLEPPQPVLAWALRWLSRQPLAPSGTVLAHNDFRTGNLMVQDGRLEAVLDWEFAGPNAALADIGWFCAPCWRFGGAGEAGGLGSMEAFLRGYENAGGERVDREQLDRWIILATLRWAVIALEQGARHDSGIQPDLELALTTHLLPGLELDLLRLIPVDPDVDPDTLLRSPGRAGEDSTETSLPRAWEALSALNDDARDLMEITRQTLKSEIIPALDGEARHSALMVANALSIISRQQYQGVSIWDEVRETLAQQLSLPMEGLDAQAGARALVEEIHRGERDTPEQFEALRHLLKEDALARAHISQPRAAR
;
A
#
# COMPACT_ATOMS: atom_id res chain seq x y z
N MET A 1 -4.16 -5.45 -30.30
CA MET A 1 -4.09 -6.38 -31.45
C MET A 1 -3.79 -7.77 -30.90
N SER A 2 -4.66 -8.74 -31.14
CA SER A 2 -4.55 -10.11 -30.66
C SER A 2 -3.65 -10.93 -31.60
N GLU A 3 -2.34 -10.93 -31.36
CA GLU A 3 -1.43 -11.87 -32.02
C GLU A 3 -1.40 -13.19 -31.24
N THR A 4 -2.45 -13.99 -31.39
CA THR A 4 -2.52 -15.39 -30.92
C THR A 4 -2.21 -16.39 -32.05
N GLY A 5 -1.50 -15.95 -33.10
CA GLY A 5 -1.08 -16.81 -34.22
C GLY A 5 0.28 -17.45 -33.94
N SER A 6 0.51 -18.65 -34.48
CA SER A 6 1.78 -19.39 -34.34
C SER A 6 3.00 -18.70 -34.94
N ASP A 7 2.82 -17.58 -35.65
CA ASP A 7 3.84 -16.94 -36.50
C ASP A 7 4.18 -15.51 -36.08
N SER A 8 3.87 -15.11 -34.84
CA SER A 8 4.26 -13.79 -34.33
C SER A 8 5.78 -13.69 -34.09
N ALA A 9 6.31 -12.46 -34.06
CA ALA A 9 7.72 -12.24 -33.69
C ALA A 9 8.04 -12.85 -32.32
N LEU A 10 7.06 -12.84 -31.40
CA LEU A 10 7.18 -13.47 -30.09
C LEU A 10 7.32 -14.99 -30.17
N THR A 11 6.50 -15.72 -30.95
CA THR A 11 6.62 -17.18 -31.04
C THR A 11 7.92 -17.61 -31.72
N GLN A 12 8.39 -16.86 -32.71
CA GLN A 12 9.69 -17.08 -33.35
C GLN A 12 10.84 -16.87 -32.36
N TRP A 13 10.79 -15.78 -31.60
CA TRP A 13 11.78 -15.50 -30.56
C TRP A 13 11.78 -16.60 -29.48
N LEU A 14 10.62 -17.06 -29.02
CA LEU A 14 10.50 -18.15 -28.05
C LEU A 14 11.06 -19.46 -28.61
N ALA A 15 10.79 -19.79 -29.88
CA ALA A 15 11.32 -21.01 -30.51
C ALA A 15 12.85 -21.00 -30.54
N GLN A 16 13.47 -19.86 -30.87
CA GLN A 16 14.92 -19.70 -30.83
C GLN A 16 15.47 -19.87 -29.40
N ARG A 17 14.81 -19.28 -28.39
CA ARG A 17 15.24 -19.41 -26.99
C ARG A 17 15.11 -20.82 -26.42
N CYS A 18 14.12 -21.57 -26.89
CA CYS A 18 13.89 -22.95 -26.48
C CYS A 18 14.75 -23.97 -27.24
N ASP A 19 15.49 -23.55 -28.28
CA ASP A 19 16.08 -24.46 -29.28
C ASP A 19 15.05 -25.45 -29.85
N ALA A 20 13.85 -24.94 -30.12
CA ALA A 20 12.69 -25.72 -30.54
C ALA A 20 12.42 -25.55 -32.03
N GLU A 21 11.87 -26.59 -32.66
CA GLU A 21 11.42 -26.54 -34.06
C GLU A 21 10.23 -25.59 -34.21
N ARG A 22 9.33 -25.59 -33.20
CA ARG A 22 8.13 -24.75 -33.20
C ARG A 22 7.67 -24.44 -31.79
N VAL A 23 7.17 -23.22 -31.60
CA VAL A 23 6.46 -22.79 -30.39
C VAL A 23 5.10 -22.22 -30.79
N VAL A 24 4.04 -22.63 -30.08
CA VAL A 24 2.68 -22.13 -30.29
C VAL A 24 2.12 -21.66 -28.96
N ILE A 25 1.73 -20.39 -28.87
CA ILE A 25 0.94 -19.88 -27.74
C ILE A 25 -0.51 -20.31 -27.96
N THR A 26 -0.95 -21.34 -27.23
CA THR A 26 -2.28 -21.94 -27.36
C THR A 26 -3.36 -21.07 -26.71
N SER A 27 -3.01 -20.40 -25.61
CA SER A 27 -3.86 -19.41 -24.98
C SER A 27 -3.01 -18.32 -24.30
N GLN A 28 -3.58 -17.13 -24.16
CA GLN A 28 -3.00 -16.08 -23.34
C GLN A 28 -4.08 -15.29 -22.62
N ARG A 29 -3.83 -14.96 -21.37
CA ARG A 29 -4.72 -14.11 -20.57
C ARG A 29 -3.93 -13.15 -19.70
N ARG A 30 -4.49 -11.96 -19.48
CA ARG A 30 -3.93 -11.01 -18.51
C ARG A 30 -4.06 -11.58 -17.10
N LEU A 31 -3.05 -11.35 -16.28
CA LEU A 31 -3.08 -11.59 -14.84
C LEU A 31 -3.36 -10.26 -14.14
N GLY A 32 -4.30 -10.25 -13.20
CA GLY A 32 -4.55 -9.10 -12.33
C GLY A 32 -3.50 -8.99 -11.23
N GLY A 33 -3.42 -7.84 -10.55
CA GLY A 33 -2.61 -7.67 -9.33
C GLY A 33 -1.26 -6.97 -9.49
N GLY A 34 -0.95 -6.39 -10.66
CA GLY A 34 0.18 -5.47 -10.82
C GLY A 34 -0.33 -4.10 -11.29
N ALA A 35 -0.37 -3.12 -10.40
CA ALA A 35 -0.92 -1.78 -10.68
C ALA A 35 -0.19 -1.07 -11.84
N VAL A 36 1.06 -1.46 -12.10
CA VAL A 36 1.95 -0.80 -13.08
C VAL A 36 2.60 -1.79 -14.05
N GLN A 37 2.16 -3.05 -14.17
CA GLN A 37 2.85 -4.01 -15.05
C GLN A 37 1.87 -4.79 -15.94
N ASP A 38 2.27 -5.09 -17.18
CA ASP A 38 1.50 -5.98 -18.05
C ASP A 38 1.99 -7.41 -17.88
N ASN A 39 1.28 -8.16 -17.03
CA ASN A 39 1.52 -9.56 -16.74
C ASN A 39 0.53 -10.44 -17.50
N ARG A 40 1.04 -11.40 -18.27
CA ARG A 40 0.23 -12.31 -19.09
C ARG A 40 0.63 -13.74 -18.83
N LEU A 41 -0.33 -14.58 -18.47
CA LEU A 41 -0.16 -16.02 -18.49
C LEU A 41 -0.24 -16.51 -19.94
N LEU A 42 0.77 -17.26 -20.35
CA LEU A 42 0.87 -17.94 -21.63
C LEU A 42 0.76 -19.44 -21.39
N GLU A 43 -0.16 -20.09 -22.10
CA GLU A 43 -0.15 -21.54 -22.29
C GLU A 43 0.52 -21.82 -23.64
N VAL A 44 1.55 -22.66 -23.63
CA VAL A 44 2.48 -22.78 -24.74
C VAL A 44 2.76 -24.25 -25.05
N SER A 45 2.60 -24.63 -26.32
CA SER A 45 2.99 -25.94 -26.82
C SER A 45 4.32 -25.81 -27.57
N VAL A 46 5.33 -26.59 -27.15
CA VAL A 46 6.68 -26.58 -27.71
C VAL A 46 6.95 -27.91 -28.42
N THR A 47 7.39 -27.85 -29.68
CA THR A 47 7.78 -29.02 -30.47
C THR A 47 9.28 -29.00 -30.72
N GLY A 48 9.96 -30.08 -30.32
CA GLY A 48 11.43 -30.18 -30.42
C GLY A 48 12.16 -29.40 -29.31
N GLY A 49 13.45 -29.68 -29.15
CA GLY A 49 14.28 -29.05 -28.14
C GLY A 49 14.08 -29.55 -26.70
N PRO A 50 14.86 -29.02 -25.73
CA PRO A 50 14.83 -29.43 -24.32
C PRO A 50 13.54 -29.10 -23.58
N MET A 51 12.71 -28.18 -24.10
CA MET A 51 11.46 -27.75 -23.45
C MET A 51 10.20 -28.30 -24.15
N ALA A 52 10.33 -29.34 -24.98
CA ALA A 52 9.21 -29.94 -25.71
C ALA A 52 8.06 -30.36 -24.78
N GLY A 53 6.82 -30.17 -25.24
CA GLY A 53 5.58 -30.44 -24.50
C GLY A 53 4.79 -29.17 -24.16
N GLU A 54 3.79 -29.34 -23.30
CA GLU A 54 2.96 -28.23 -22.81
C GLU A 54 3.65 -27.50 -21.66
N GLN A 55 3.68 -26.18 -21.78
CA GLN A 55 4.38 -25.25 -20.89
C GLN A 55 3.41 -24.16 -20.42
N ARG A 56 3.68 -23.60 -19.24
CA ARG A 56 2.98 -22.42 -18.72
C ARG A 56 3.99 -21.38 -18.29
N TRP A 57 3.94 -20.20 -18.89
CA TRP A 57 4.87 -19.11 -18.64
C TRP A 57 4.14 -17.82 -18.32
N VAL A 58 4.82 -16.93 -17.61
CA VAL A 58 4.37 -15.56 -17.40
C VAL A 58 5.24 -14.65 -18.23
N LEU A 59 4.62 -13.89 -19.13
CA LEU A 59 5.25 -12.75 -19.80
C LEU A 59 4.98 -11.51 -18.95
N ARG A 60 6.05 -10.86 -18.53
CA ARG A 60 6.00 -9.61 -17.76
C ARG A 60 6.71 -8.52 -18.54
N SER A 61 6.00 -7.44 -18.84
CA SER A 61 6.50 -6.33 -19.64
C SER A 61 6.13 -4.98 -19.03
N ASP A 62 6.88 -3.94 -19.40
CA ASP A 62 6.69 -2.60 -18.83
C ASP A 62 5.28 -2.07 -19.12
N ALA A 63 4.66 -1.43 -18.12
CA ALA A 63 3.45 -0.65 -18.38
C ALA A 63 3.70 0.52 -19.32
N LEU A 64 2.58 1.09 -19.77
CA LEU A 64 2.56 2.31 -20.57
C LEU A 64 3.14 3.52 -19.80
N ALA A 65 3.12 3.51 -18.47
CA ALA A 65 3.68 4.54 -17.60
C ALA A 65 4.46 3.91 -16.42
N PRO A 66 5.75 3.59 -16.58
CA PRO A 66 6.56 3.04 -15.50
C PRO A 66 6.77 4.07 -14.37
N LEU A 67 6.92 3.60 -13.12
CA LEU A 67 7.33 4.47 -12.02
C LEU A 67 8.83 4.74 -12.14
N ALA A 68 9.25 5.99 -11.91
CA ALA A 68 10.68 6.35 -11.94
C ALA A 68 11.54 5.62 -10.89
N ILE A 69 10.91 5.05 -9.86
CA ILE A 69 11.56 4.28 -8.79
C ILE A 69 11.64 2.79 -9.08
N SER A 70 10.93 2.30 -10.10
CA SER A 70 10.95 0.88 -10.46
C SER A 70 12.27 0.56 -11.16
N ALA A 71 12.86 -0.57 -10.82
CA ALA A 71 13.94 -1.17 -11.59
C ALA A 71 13.52 -1.32 -13.05
N SER A 72 14.46 -1.14 -13.97
CA SER A 72 14.24 -1.53 -15.36
C SER A 72 13.95 -3.03 -15.43
N ARG A 73 13.28 -3.45 -16.51
CA ARG A 73 12.98 -4.89 -16.72
C ARG A 73 14.21 -5.79 -16.65
N GLN A 74 15.35 -5.27 -17.12
CA GLN A 74 16.62 -6.00 -17.13
C GLN A 74 17.19 -6.12 -15.71
N GLU A 75 17.22 -5.02 -14.95
CA GLU A 75 17.66 -5.03 -13.54
C GLU A 75 16.79 -5.98 -12.70
N GLU A 76 15.45 -5.92 -12.86
CA GLU A 76 14.53 -6.84 -12.17
C GLU A 76 14.79 -8.30 -12.57
N PHE A 77 15.01 -8.59 -13.86
CA PHE A 77 15.30 -9.95 -14.32
C PHE A 77 16.59 -10.50 -13.72
N LEU A 78 17.67 -9.72 -13.73
CA LEU A 78 18.97 -10.13 -13.17
C LEU A 78 18.86 -10.37 -11.66
N LEU A 79 18.07 -9.55 -10.96
CA LEU A 79 17.81 -9.73 -9.55
C LEU A 79 17.05 -11.03 -9.24
N ILE A 80 15.97 -11.30 -9.97
CA ILE A 80 15.19 -12.53 -9.83
C ILE A 80 16.06 -13.75 -10.18
N GLU A 81 16.92 -13.65 -11.21
CA GLU A 81 17.85 -14.71 -11.59
C GLU A 81 18.87 -15.00 -10.48
N ARG A 82 19.44 -13.95 -9.89
CA ARG A 82 20.32 -14.06 -8.71
C ARG A 82 19.58 -14.74 -7.55
N ALA A 83 18.38 -14.28 -7.20
CA ALA A 83 17.60 -14.82 -6.10
C ALA A 83 17.25 -16.30 -6.32
N TRP A 84 16.74 -16.65 -7.49
CA TRP A 84 16.36 -18.02 -7.85
C TRP A 84 17.56 -18.98 -7.81
N ARG A 85 18.73 -18.56 -8.33
CA ARG A 85 19.97 -19.38 -8.27
C ARG A 85 20.45 -19.65 -6.83
N HIS A 86 20.12 -18.77 -5.88
CA HIS A 86 20.42 -18.95 -4.46
C HIS A 86 19.32 -19.70 -3.69
N GLY A 87 18.31 -20.24 -4.39
CA GLY A 87 17.25 -21.03 -3.78
C GLY A 87 16.17 -20.20 -3.08
N ILE A 88 16.09 -18.90 -3.37
CA ILE A 88 14.93 -18.10 -2.99
C ILE A 88 13.73 -18.53 -3.81
N ARG A 89 12.56 -18.62 -3.16
CA ARG A 89 11.29 -18.91 -3.82
C ARG A 89 10.86 -17.68 -4.61
N ALA A 90 11.36 -17.55 -5.82
CA ALA A 90 10.91 -16.62 -6.84
C ALA A 90 10.48 -17.41 -8.09
N PRO A 91 9.63 -16.86 -8.98
CA PRO A 91 9.36 -17.49 -10.26
C PRO A 91 10.67 -17.70 -11.03
N GLU A 92 10.86 -18.91 -11.58
CA GLU A 92 12.08 -19.23 -12.36
C GLU A 92 12.18 -18.28 -13.56
N PRO A 93 13.20 -17.42 -13.63
CA PRO A 93 13.42 -16.58 -14.78
C PRO A 93 13.94 -17.44 -15.92
N LEU A 94 13.26 -17.39 -17.06
CA LEU A 94 13.65 -18.17 -18.24
C LEU A 94 14.48 -17.30 -19.17
N TRP A 95 13.93 -16.16 -19.61
CA TRP A 95 14.59 -15.31 -20.59
C TRP A 95 14.22 -13.83 -20.46
N MET A 96 15.15 -12.96 -20.83
CA MET A 96 14.96 -11.52 -20.97
C MET A 96 15.06 -11.10 -22.44
N CYS A 97 14.18 -10.19 -22.86
CA CYS A 97 14.19 -9.57 -24.19
C CYS A 97 14.17 -8.05 -24.09
N GLU A 98 15.22 -7.41 -24.59
CA GLU A 98 15.32 -5.95 -24.73
C GLU A 98 15.02 -5.47 -26.16
N ASP A 99 14.94 -6.41 -27.11
CA ASP A 99 14.64 -6.10 -28.50
C ASP A 99 13.16 -5.73 -28.66
N LYS A 100 12.91 -4.42 -28.73
CA LYS A 100 11.57 -3.85 -28.90
C LYS A 100 10.91 -4.24 -30.22
N SER A 101 11.63 -4.79 -31.21
CA SER A 101 11.00 -5.29 -32.44
C SER A 101 10.13 -6.53 -32.21
N VAL A 102 10.32 -7.26 -31.11
CA VAL A 102 9.59 -8.50 -30.80
C VAL A 102 8.18 -8.23 -30.26
N LEU A 103 8.04 -7.30 -29.31
CA LEU A 103 6.76 -7.02 -28.62
C LEU A 103 6.45 -5.51 -28.50
N GLY A 104 7.26 -4.64 -29.12
CA GLY A 104 7.17 -3.18 -28.97
C GLY A 104 7.77 -2.62 -27.67
N ARG A 105 8.20 -3.49 -26.75
CA ARG A 105 8.74 -3.13 -25.43
C ARG A 105 9.64 -4.23 -24.89
N SER A 106 10.44 -3.92 -23.87
CA SER A 106 11.21 -4.91 -23.13
C SER A 106 10.28 -5.82 -22.32
N PHE A 107 10.62 -7.10 -22.22
CA PHE A 107 9.85 -8.07 -21.46
C PHE A 107 10.73 -9.20 -20.95
N MET A 108 10.27 -9.87 -19.90
CA MET A 108 10.84 -11.13 -19.43
C MET A 108 9.80 -12.24 -19.48
N ILE A 109 10.31 -13.47 -19.61
CA ILE A 109 9.54 -14.70 -19.52
C ILE A 109 10.00 -15.44 -18.27
N MET A 110 9.04 -15.83 -17.44
CA MET A 110 9.26 -16.62 -16.23
C MET A 110 8.40 -17.88 -16.26
N ARG A 111 8.78 -18.91 -15.52
CA ARG A 111 7.93 -20.07 -15.31
C ARG A 111 6.71 -19.68 -14.47
N HIS A 112 5.53 -20.15 -14.87
CA HIS A 112 4.33 -19.94 -14.08
C HIS A 112 4.38 -20.77 -12.79
N VAL A 113 4.22 -20.09 -11.65
CA VAL A 113 4.05 -20.69 -10.33
C VAL A 113 2.56 -20.77 -10.03
N ALA A 114 2.06 -21.96 -9.69
CA ALA A 114 0.67 -22.15 -9.31
C ALA A 114 0.43 -21.75 -7.85
N GLY A 115 -0.76 -21.26 -7.55
CA GLY A 115 -1.17 -20.88 -6.21
C GLY A 115 -2.22 -19.78 -6.18
N GLU A 116 -2.52 -19.32 -4.98
CA GLU A 116 -3.37 -18.18 -4.68
C GLU A 116 -2.49 -16.96 -4.35
N ALA A 117 -2.74 -15.83 -5.02
CA ALA A 117 -2.05 -14.57 -4.81
C ALA A 117 -2.98 -13.43 -4.37
N SER A 118 -4.30 -13.68 -4.30
CA SER A 118 -5.26 -12.69 -3.82
C SER A 118 -5.10 -12.49 -2.31
N PRO A 119 -4.68 -11.30 -1.84
CA PRO A 119 -4.47 -11.09 -0.41
C PRO A 119 -5.76 -11.25 0.40
N ARG A 120 -6.90 -10.86 -0.18
CA ARG A 120 -8.22 -11.07 0.46
C ARG A 120 -8.58 -12.55 0.57
N ALA A 121 -8.23 -13.37 -0.41
CA ALA A 121 -8.47 -14.81 -0.35
C ALA A 121 -7.56 -15.48 0.69
N LEU A 122 -6.28 -15.09 0.74
CA LEU A 122 -5.33 -15.60 1.72
C LEU A 122 -5.75 -15.26 3.16
N VAL A 123 -6.10 -14.00 3.41
CA VAL A 123 -6.60 -13.55 4.72
C VAL A 123 -7.93 -14.21 5.09
N ALA A 124 -8.86 -14.36 4.14
CA ALA A 124 -10.11 -15.07 4.40
C ALA A 124 -9.91 -16.55 4.76
N ARG A 125 -8.87 -17.19 4.21
CA ARG A 125 -8.49 -18.58 4.53
C ARG A 125 -7.86 -18.71 5.92
N ALA A 126 -7.16 -17.67 6.41
CA ALA A 126 -6.72 -17.63 7.80
C ALA A 126 -7.94 -17.57 8.74
N GLY A 127 -8.94 -16.74 8.44
CA GLY A 127 -10.13 -16.62 9.28
C GLY A 127 -9.76 -16.15 10.69
N GLU A 128 -10.27 -16.82 11.73
CA GLU A 128 -9.90 -16.59 13.14
C GLU A 128 -8.65 -17.37 13.57
N GLY A 129 -8.19 -18.33 12.75
CA GLY A 129 -7.01 -19.14 13.02
C GLY A 129 -5.79 -18.61 12.29
N ALA A 130 -4.79 -18.14 13.02
CA ALA A 130 -3.54 -17.69 12.42
C ALA A 130 -2.88 -18.83 11.59
N LEU A 131 -2.47 -18.53 10.36
CA LEU A 131 -1.63 -19.40 9.54
C LEU A 131 -0.19 -19.38 10.05
N GLU A 132 0.02 -19.62 11.35
CA GLU A 132 1.33 -19.49 12.01
C GLU A 132 2.43 -20.27 11.29
N PRO A 133 2.22 -21.53 10.82
CA PRO A 133 3.27 -22.25 10.09
C PRO A 133 3.66 -21.58 8.76
N LEU A 134 2.68 -21.01 8.05
CA LEU A 134 2.96 -20.24 6.83
C LEU A 134 3.72 -18.97 7.20
N VAL A 135 3.29 -18.24 8.23
CA VAL A 135 3.94 -17.00 8.67
C VAL A 135 5.37 -17.24 9.15
N GLU A 136 5.65 -18.34 9.85
CA GLU A 136 7.02 -18.79 10.15
C GLU A 136 7.83 -19.06 8.86
N GLU A 137 7.23 -19.72 7.86
CA GLU A 137 7.86 -19.93 6.56
C GLU A 137 8.14 -18.62 5.80
N LEU A 138 7.24 -17.63 5.88
CA LEU A 138 7.44 -16.30 5.30
C LEU A 138 8.60 -15.56 5.94
N GLY A 139 8.70 -15.60 7.28
CA GLY A 139 9.84 -15.03 7.99
C GLY A 139 11.15 -15.68 7.57
N ALA A 140 11.15 -17.02 7.47
CA ALA A 140 12.32 -17.77 7.04
C ALA A 140 12.73 -17.51 5.57
N GLU A 141 11.77 -17.23 4.68
CA GLU A 141 12.08 -16.79 3.31
C GLU A 141 12.68 -15.39 3.30
N LEU A 142 12.11 -14.43 4.05
CA LEU A 142 12.63 -13.07 4.09
C LEU A 142 14.06 -13.01 4.64
N ALA A 143 14.39 -13.80 5.66
CA ALA A 143 15.76 -13.93 6.16
C ALA A 143 16.73 -14.42 5.07
N ARG A 144 16.31 -15.39 4.24
CA ARG A 144 17.11 -15.86 3.11
C ARG A 144 17.29 -14.78 2.04
N ILE A 145 16.25 -13.97 1.77
CA ILE A 145 16.35 -12.82 0.87
C ILE A 145 17.38 -11.81 1.39
N HIS A 146 17.28 -11.44 2.68
CA HIS A 146 18.21 -10.50 3.31
C HIS A 146 19.66 -11.01 3.36
N ALA A 147 19.86 -12.33 3.35
CA ALA A 147 21.18 -12.96 3.31
C ALA A 147 21.80 -13.00 1.90
N LEU A 148 21.07 -12.60 0.85
CA LEU A 148 21.63 -12.54 -0.50
C LEU A 148 22.76 -11.52 -0.57
N PRO A 149 23.93 -11.88 -1.16
CA PRO A 149 25.00 -10.92 -1.37
C PRO A 149 24.55 -9.78 -2.27
N LEU A 150 24.69 -8.55 -1.77
CA LEU A 150 24.57 -7.34 -2.57
C LEU A 150 25.72 -7.31 -3.60
N SER A 151 25.42 -6.83 -4.81
CA SER A 151 26.39 -6.64 -5.89
C SER A 151 26.92 -5.21 -5.88
N ASP A 152 28.04 -4.97 -6.55
CA ASP A 152 28.57 -3.61 -6.74
C ASP A 152 27.59 -2.69 -7.49
N GLU A 153 26.67 -3.28 -8.27
CA GLU A 153 25.62 -2.57 -9.01
C GLU A 153 24.48 -2.08 -8.09
N ASP A 154 24.32 -2.67 -6.90
CA ASP A 154 23.26 -2.32 -5.94
C ASP A 154 23.51 -0.94 -5.26
N GLN A 155 24.60 -0.21 -5.58
CA GLN A 155 24.93 1.13 -5.03
C GLN A 155 24.91 1.18 -3.48
N ILE A 156 25.58 0.21 -2.86
CA ILE A 156 25.54 -0.03 -1.43
C ILE A 156 26.29 1.11 -0.67
N PRO A 157 25.64 1.79 0.29
CA PRO A 157 26.36 2.67 1.20
C PRO A 157 27.32 1.85 2.10
N GLN A 158 28.52 2.37 2.35
CA GLN A 158 29.49 1.67 3.20
C GLN A 158 29.15 1.79 4.69
N GLY A 159 29.12 0.66 5.40
CA GLY A 159 28.94 0.61 6.85
C GLY A 159 27.48 0.69 7.29
N ASP A 160 27.27 0.97 8.58
CA ASP A 160 25.94 1.17 9.13
C ASP A 160 25.34 2.49 8.63
N VAL A 161 24.09 2.42 8.19
CA VAL A 161 23.36 3.56 7.63
C VAL A 161 22.19 3.89 8.54
N ASP A 162 21.96 5.17 8.78
CA ASP A 162 20.71 5.63 9.38
C ASP A 162 19.61 5.70 8.32
N TRP A 163 19.12 4.52 7.93
CA TRP A 163 18.10 4.36 6.90
C TRP A 163 16.79 5.08 7.26
N ILE A 164 16.44 5.14 8.55
CA ILE A 164 15.22 5.84 8.98
C ILE A 164 15.38 7.34 8.70
N SER A 165 16.48 7.98 9.11
CA SER A 165 16.70 9.40 8.84
C SER A 165 16.66 9.72 7.34
N THR A 166 17.28 8.88 6.52
CA THR A 166 17.24 9.04 5.05
C THR A 166 15.82 8.95 4.51
N GLN A 167 15.03 7.97 4.93
CA GLN A 167 13.64 7.83 4.49
C GLN A 167 12.74 8.96 5.03
N LEU A 168 12.95 9.43 6.26
CA LEU A 168 12.21 10.58 6.81
C LEU A 168 12.49 11.86 6.02
N ALA A 169 13.75 12.08 5.61
CA ALA A 169 14.11 13.22 4.77
C ALA A 169 13.45 13.16 3.38
N ASP A 170 13.44 11.98 2.74
CA ASP A 170 12.74 11.74 1.46
C ASP A 170 11.23 12.00 1.60
N LEU A 171 10.59 11.39 2.60
CA LEU A 171 9.16 11.54 2.84
C LEU A 171 8.77 12.99 3.13
N ARG A 172 9.60 13.74 3.87
CA ARG A 172 9.38 15.18 4.11
C ARG A 172 9.44 15.96 2.80
N HIS A 173 10.42 15.68 1.95
CA HIS A 173 10.55 16.34 0.65
C HIS A 173 9.35 16.05 -0.25
N ARG A 174 8.96 14.78 -0.36
CA ARG A 174 7.79 14.35 -1.16
C ARG A 174 6.50 14.98 -0.66
N LEU A 175 6.26 14.95 0.65
CA LEU A 175 5.07 15.54 1.25
C LEU A 175 4.97 17.06 1.03
N SER A 176 6.09 17.79 1.06
CA SER A 176 6.11 19.24 0.80
C SER A 176 5.67 19.65 -0.62
N ARG A 177 5.59 18.69 -1.55
CA ARG A 177 5.19 18.91 -2.95
C ARG A 177 3.73 18.54 -3.20
N LEU A 178 3.02 18.05 -2.19
CA LEU A 178 1.64 17.59 -2.29
C LEU A 178 0.70 18.62 -1.67
N GLU A 179 -0.47 18.77 -2.28
CA GLU A 179 -1.57 19.60 -1.79
C GLU A 179 -2.83 18.74 -1.68
N PRO A 180 -3.72 19.03 -0.70
CA PRO A 180 -3.54 19.99 0.38
C PRO A 180 -2.50 19.51 1.42
N PRO A 181 -2.04 20.39 2.35
CA PRO A 181 -1.15 19.99 3.44
C PRO A 181 -1.79 18.90 4.31
N GLN A 182 -0.97 18.03 4.90
CA GLN A 182 -1.42 16.83 5.62
C GLN A 182 -0.96 16.86 7.09
N PRO A 183 -1.75 17.45 8.01
CA PRO A 183 -1.36 17.60 9.42
C PRO A 183 -1.04 16.29 10.14
N VAL A 184 -1.80 15.21 9.90
CA VAL A 184 -1.53 13.89 10.52
C VAL A 184 -0.17 13.34 10.09
N LEU A 185 0.15 13.43 8.79
CA LEU A 185 1.43 12.94 8.28
C LEU A 185 2.59 13.78 8.78
N ALA A 186 2.42 15.11 8.89
CA ALA A 186 3.42 16.00 9.49
C ALA A 186 3.64 15.67 10.98
N TRP A 187 2.57 15.40 11.73
CA TRP A 187 2.62 14.99 13.14
C TRP A 187 3.36 13.67 13.33
N ALA A 188 3.05 12.65 12.52
CA ALA A 188 3.73 11.36 12.55
C ALA A 188 5.22 11.47 12.18
N LEU A 189 5.54 12.28 11.16
CA LEU A 189 6.91 12.56 10.75
C LEU A 189 7.70 13.26 11.86
N ARG A 190 7.08 14.22 12.57
CA ARG A 190 7.69 14.91 13.72
C ARG A 190 7.97 13.91 14.85
N TRP A 191 7.04 13.01 15.16
CA TRP A 191 7.25 11.97 16.17
C TRP A 191 8.45 11.09 15.83
N LEU A 192 8.48 10.53 14.61
CA LEU A 192 9.57 9.65 14.16
C LEU A 192 10.94 10.36 14.19
N SER A 193 10.99 11.64 13.82
CA SER A 193 12.22 12.44 13.81
C SER A 193 12.80 12.68 15.21
N ARG A 194 12.04 12.45 16.28
CA ARG A 194 12.45 12.64 17.68
C ARG A 194 12.83 11.34 18.38
N GLN A 195 12.64 10.19 17.72
CA GLN A 195 12.93 8.88 18.31
C GLN A 195 14.43 8.56 18.25
N PRO A 196 14.96 7.73 19.17
CA PRO A 196 16.33 7.24 19.07
C PRO A 196 16.45 6.29 17.87
N LEU A 197 17.05 6.78 16.79
CA LEU A 197 17.32 6.01 15.58
C LEU A 197 18.63 5.24 15.76
N ALA A 198 18.60 3.93 15.51
CA ALA A 198 19.79 3.09 15.53
C ALA A 198 20.25 2.86 14.08
N PRO A 199 21.52 3.15 13.75
CA PRO A 199 22.12 2.68 12.51
C PRO A 199 21.97 1.15 12.43
N SER A 200 21.71 0.65 11.23
CA SER A 200 21.61 -0.79 10.98
C SER A 200 22.49 -1.19 9.81
N GLY A 201 22.82 -2.48 9.76
CA GLY A 201 23.39 -3.09 8.57
C GLY A 201 22.47 -2.94 7.36
N THR A 202 23.07 -3.05 6.18
CA THR A 202 22.38 -3.00 4.89
C THR A 202 22.21 -4.40 4.33
N VAL A 203 20.99 -4.74 3.92
CA VAL A 203 20.63 -6.01 3.29
C VAL A 203 19.99 -5.76 1.93
N LEU A 204 19.86 -6.79 1.11
CA LEU A 204 18.94 -6.75 -0.03
C LEU A 204 17.51 -6.83 0.50
N ALA A 205 16.81 -5.70 0.57
CA ALA A 205 15.41 -5.65 0.90
C ALA A 205 14.56 -5.83 -0.37
N HIS A 206 13.45 -6.55 -0.26
CA HIS A 206 12.42 -6.62 -1.28
C HIS A 206 11.71 -5.27 -1.47
N ASN A 207 11.62 -4.47 -0.40
CA ASN A 207 10.94 -3.17 -0.28
C ASN A 207 9.42 -3.17 -0.52
N ASP A 208 8.87 -4.25 -1.08
CA ASP A 208 7.42 -4.50 -1.17
C ASP A 208 7.02 -5.93 -0.71
N PHE A 209 7.64 -6.43 0.38
CA PHE A 209 7.28 -7.74 0.93
C PHE A 209 5.94 -7.67 1.69
N ARG A 210 4.84 -8.03 1.01
CA ARG A 210 3.47 -7.96 1.53
C ARG A 210 2.60 -9.11 1.03
N THR A 211 1.49 -9.40 1.73
CA THR A 211 0.57 -10.50 1.40
C THR A 211 0.06 -10.50 -0.04
N GLY A 212 -0.04 -9.32 -0.68
CA GLY A 212 -0.44 -9.22 -2.08
C GLY A 212 0.63 -9.62 -3.11
N ASN A 213 1.87 -9.87 -2.65
CA ASN A 213 3.01 -10.26 -3.48
C ASN A 213 3.50 -11.68 -3.13
N LEU A 214 2.65 -12.48 -2.48
CA LEU A 214 2.95 -13.86 -2.13
C LEU A 214 2.10 -14.79 -2.99
N MET A 215 2.71 -15.84 -3.54
CA MET A 215 2.03 -16.96 -4.16
C MET A 215 1.98 -18.11 -3.15
N VAL A 216 0.80 -18.54 -2.74
CA VAL A 216 0.62 -19.58 -1.72
C VAL A 216 -0.20 -20.73 -2.27
N GLN A 217 0.30 -21.97 -2.13
CA GLN A 217 -0.43 -23.18 -2.49
C GLN A 217 -0.43 -24.15 -1.32
N ASP A 218 -1.59 -24.74 -1.02
CA ASP A 218 -1.73 -25.77 0.02
C ASP A 218 -1.15 -25.38 1.40
N GLY A 219 -1.21 -24.08 1.72
CA GLY A 219 -0.72 -23.53 2.99
C GLY A 219 0.80 -23.30 3.04
N ARG A 220 1.49 -23.37 1.90
CA ARG A 220 2.93 -23.09 1.78
C ARG A 220 3.23 -21.97 0.79
N LEU A 221 4.31 -21.25 1.03
CA LEU A 221 4.83 -20.25 0.10
C LEU A 221 5.39 -20.93 -1.15
N GLU A 222 4.92 -20.57 -2.33
CA GLU A 222 5.47 -21.08 -3.59
C GLU A 222 6.37 -20.05 -4.28
N ALA A 223 6.07 -18.75 -4.15
CA ALA A 223 6.92 -17.69 -4.66
C ALA A 223 6.66 -16.33 -3.99
N VAL A 224 7.70 -15.53 -3.85
CA VAL A 224 7.67 -14.09 -3.63
C VAL A 224 7.71 -13.40 -5.00
N LEU A 225 6.76 -12.50 -5.23
CA LEU A 225 6.52 -11.83 -6.49
C LEU A 225 6.90 -10.35 -6.41
N ASP A 226 7.01 -9.71 -7.58
CA ASP A 226 7.11 -8.25 -7.71
C ASP A 226 8.38 -7.62 -7.11
N TRP A 227 9.53 -7.94 -7.73
CA TRP A 227 10.86 -7.55 -7.27
C TRP A 227 11.30 -6.17 -7.77
N GLU A 228 10.40 -5.38 -8.37
CA GLU A 228 10.75 -4.13 -9.05
C GLU A 228 11.25 -3.01 -8.14
N PHE A 229 11.02 -3.10 -6.83
CA PHE A 229 11.51 -2.13 -5.84
C PHE A 229 12.66 -2.65 -4.98
N ALA A 230 13.08 -3.89 -5.21
CA ALA A 230 14.08 -4.52 -4.37
C ALA A 230 15.47 -3.85 -4.55
N GLY A 231 16.18 -3.69 -3.44
CA GLY A 231 17.44 -2.95 -3.38
C GLY A 231 17.96 -2.80 -1.96
N PRO A 232 19.10 -2.13 -1.75
CA PRO A 232 19.68 -1.98 -0.41
C PRO A 232 18.76 -1.20 0.54
N ASN A 233 18.53 -1.76 1.72
CA ASN A 233 17.83 -1.08 2.81
C ASN A 233 18.17 -1.73 4.16
N ALA A 234 17.57 -1.24 5.25
CA ALA A 234 17.53 -1.96 6.51
C ALA A 234 16.60 -3.17 6.43
N ALA A 235 16.95 -4.29 7.07
CA ALA A 235 16.09 -5.47 7.16
C ALA A 235 14.70 -5.17 7.76
N LEU A 236 14.66 -4.26 8.74
CA LEU A 236 13.42 -3.85 9.39
C LEU A 236 12.47 -3.10 8.45
N ALA A 237 12.94 -2.60 7.30
CA ALA A 237 12.07 -1.98 6.29
C ALA A 237 11.04 -2.97 5.76
N ASP A 238 11.45 -4.19 5.41
CA ASP A 238 10.53 -5.24 4.94
C ASP A 238 9.69 -5.83 6.06
N ILE A 239 10.28 -6.06 7.24
CA ILE A 239 9.55 -6.61 8.39
C ILE A 239 8.45 -5.63 8.83
N GLY A 240 8.80 -4.35 8.96
CA GLY A 240 7.85 -3.28 9.28
C GLY A 240 6.78 -3.10 8.20
N TRP A 241 7.16 -3.21 6.92
CA TRP A 241 6.21 -3.19 5.80
C TRP A 241 5.22 -4.35 5.89
N PHE A 242 5.69 -5.59 6.04
CA PHE A 242 4.82 -6.75 6.11
C PHE A 242 3.81 -6.68 7.26
N CYS A 243 4.21 -6.08 8.37
CA CYS A 243 3.40 -6.05 9.59
C CYS A 243 2.56 -4.77 9.76
N ALA A 244 2.69 -3.81 8.84
CA ALA A 244 1.93 -2.58 8.86
C ALA A 244 0.42 -2.86 8.68
N PRO A 245 -0.47 -2.18 9.43
CA PRO A 245 -1.93 -2.39 9.35
C PRO A 245 -2.50 -2.31 7.93
N CYS A 246 -1.96 -1.41 7.10
CA CYS A 246 -2.38 -1.23 5.71
C CYS A 246 -2.20 -2.48 4.83
N TRP A 247 -1.33 -3.42 5.22
CA TRP A 247 -1.07 -4.66 4.49
C TRP A 247 -1.70 -5.90 5.12
N ARG A 248 -2.61 -5.72 6.10
CA ARG A 248 -3.37 -6.82 6.71
C ARG A 248 -4.64 -7.17 5.96
N PHE A 249 -5.08 -6.33 5.02
CA PHE A 249 -6.28 -6.56 4.18
C PHE A 249 -7.56 -6.93 4.95
N GLY A 250 -7.69 -6.43 6.18
CA GLY A 250 -8.82 -6.71 7.09
C GLY A 250 -8.67 -7.98 7.94
N GLY A 251 -7.52 -8.64 7.87
CA GLY A 251 -7.17 -9.78 8.73
C GLY A 251 -6.75 -9.34 10.13
N ALA A 252 -6.96 -10.22 11.11
CA ALA A 252 -6.60 -9.97 12.50
C ALA A 252 -5.10 -10.22 12.80
N GLY A 253 -4.43 -11.04 11.98
CA GLY A 253 -3.01 -11.35 12.16
C GLY A 253 -2.11 -10.12 11.98
N GLU A 254 -1.18 -9.90 12.90
CA GLU A 254 -0.27 -8.77 12.85
C GLU A 254 0.69 -8.83 11.65
N ALA A 255 1.06 -10.04 11.22
CA ALA A 255 1.94 -10.29 10.10
C ALA A 255 1.11 -10.50 8.82
N GLY A 256 1.01 -9.46 7.98
CA GLY A 256 0.29 -9.50 6.69
C GLY A 256 -1.21 -9.84 6.77
N GLY A 257 -1.83 -9.81 7.95
CA GLY A 257 -3.19 -10.29 8.17
C GLY A 257 -3.32 -11.81 8.29
N LEU A 258 -2.21 -12.55 8.26
CA LEU A 258 -2.17 -14.01 8.16
C LEU A 258 -1.94 -14.71 9.49
N GLY A 259 -1.15 -14.13 10.40
CA GLY A 259 -0.82 -14.73 11.69
C GLY A 259 -0.05 -13.78 12.61
N SER A 260 0.52 -14.31 13.69
CA SER A 260 1.19 -13.50 14.71
C SER A 260 2.52 -12.91 14.22
N MET A 261 2.85 -11.72 14.73
CA MET A 261 4.19 -11.14 14.57
C MET A 261 5.26 -12.10 15.11
N GLU A 262 4.99 -12.71 16.26
CA GLU A 262 5.93 -13.60 16.94
C GLU A 262 6.29 -14.82 16.09
N ALA A 263 5.34 -15.41 15.37
CA ALA A 263 5.64 -16.48 14.40
C ALA A 263 6.55 -15.98 13.28
N PHE A 264 6.26 -14.81 12.72
CA PHE A 264 7.06 -14.26 11.64
C PHE A 264 8.51 -14.05 12.09
N LEU A 265 8.70 -13.43 13.26
CA LEU A 265 10.01 -13.17 13.85
C LEU A 265 10.75 -14.46 14.20
N ARG A 266 10.07 -15.46 14.79
CA ARG A 266 10.66 -16.79 15.03
C ARG A 266 11.19 -17.42 13.74
N GLY A 267 10.40 -17.39 12.67
CA GLY A 267 10.80 -17.90 11.36
C GLY A 267 12.02 -17.18 10.80
N TYR A 268 12.01 -15.84 10.88
CA TYR A 268 13.10 -14.98 10.43
C TYR A 268 14.41 -15.24 11.18
N GLU A 269 14.36 -15.24 12.51
CA GLU A 269 15.54 -15.46 13.36
C GLU A 269 16.10 -16.88 13.23
N ASN A 270 15.23 -17.90 13.17
CA ASN A 270 15.66 -19.30 13.00
C ASN A 270 16.33 -19.57 11.65
N ALA A 271 16.02 -18.78 10.62
CA ALA A 271 16.62 -18.88 9.29
C ALA A 271 17.92 -18.07 9.14
N GLY A 272 18.43 -17.48 10.22
CA GLY A 272 19.68 -16.73 10.24
C GLY A 272 19.52 -15.21 10.16
N GLY A 273 18.29 -14.70 10.21
CA GLY A 273 18.04 -13.27 10.38
C GLY A 273 18.50 -12.78 11.75
N GLU A 274 18.92 -11.50 11.82
CA GLU A 274 19.29 -10.89 13.10
C GLU A 274 18.08 -10.80 14.04
N ARG A 275 18.35 -10.90 15.34
CA ARG A 275 17.33 -10.75 16.38
C ARG A 275 16.71 -9.36 16.28
N VAL A 276 15.38 -9.31 16.22
CA VAL A 276 14.67 -8.05 16.02
C VAL A 276 14.45 -7.33 17.35
N ASP A 277 14.90 -6.08 17.43
CA ASP A 277 14.51 -5.16 18.49
C ASP A 277 13.06 -4.71 18.25
N ARG A 278 12.17 -5.01 19.21
CA ARG A 278 10.74 -4.74 19.09
C ARG A 278 10.44 -3.24 19.04
N GLU A 279 11.17 -2.43 19.80
CA GLU A 279 10.98 -0.98 19.85
C GLU A 279 11.40 -0.34 18.52
N GLN A 280 12.49 -0.83 17.91
CA GLN A 280 12.86 -0.40 16.56
C GLN A 280 11.84 -0.87 15.53
N LEU A 281 11.36 -2.11 15.62
CA LEU A 281 10.36 -2.62 14.69
C LEU A 281 9.07 -1.79 14.72
N ASP A 282 8.59 -1.37 15.89
CA ASP A 282 7.39 -0.53 16.00
C ASP A 282 7.56 0.81 15.24
N ARG A 283 8.76 1.41 15.28
CA ARG A 283 9.08 2.61 14.49
C ARG A 283 9.06 2.32 13.00
N TRP A 284 9.58 1.18 12.57
CA TRP A 284 9.53 0.76 11.16
C TRP A 284 8.11 0.47 10.67
N ILE A 285 7.22 -0.04 11.52
CA ILE A 285 5.79 -0.22 11.23
C ILE A 285 5.10 1.14 11.04
N ILE A 286 5.40 2.12 11.90
CA ILE A 286 4.90 3.50 11.77
C ILE A 286 5.44 4.13 10.48
N LEU A 287 6.74 4.01 10.21
CA LEU A 287 7.37 4.53 8.98
C LEU A 287 6.78 3.88 7.73
N ALA A 288 6.53 2.57 7.72
CA ALA A 288 5.88 1.86 6.63
C ALA A 288 4.46 2.42 6.35
N THR A 289 3.69 2.65 7.42
CA THR A 289 2.34 3.22 7.31
C THR A 289 2.37 4.65 6.77
N LEU A 290 3.31 5.48 7.25
CA LEU A 290 3.54 6.85 6.76
C LEU A 290 3.98 6.85 5.29
N ARG A 291 4.93 5.98 4.93
CA ARG A 291 5.42 5.83 3.56
C ARG A 291 4.29 5.46 2.60
N TRP A 292 3.42 4.53 2.98
CA TRP A 292 2.26 4.17 2.18
C TRP A 292 1.26 5.31 2.05
N ALA A 293 1.02 6.11 3.10
CA ALA A 293 0.15 7.28 3.01
C ALA A 293 0.67 8.34 2.03
N VAL A 294 1.98 8.60 2.02
CA VAL A 294 2.61 9.51 1.05
C VAL A 294 2.50 8.94 -0.38
N ILE A 295 2.78 7.65 -0.57
CA ILE A 295 2.61 7.00 -1.89
C ILE A 295 1.15 7.10 -2.36
N ALA A 296 0.18 6.87 -1.48
CA ALA A 296 -1.24 6.94 -1.83
C ALA A 296 -1.65 8.35 -2.32
N LEU A 297 -1.15 9.39 -1.66
CA LEU A 297 -1.34 10.78 -2.10
C LEU A 297 -0.69 11.06 -3.46
N GLU A 298 0.51 10.55 -3.71
CA GLU A 298 1.18 10.71 -5.00
C GLU A 298 0.47 9.99 -6.14
N GLN A 299 -0.11 8.81 -5.88
CA GLN A 299 -0.95 8.13 -6.86
C GLN A 299 -2.22 8.94 -7.18
N GLY A 300 -2.82 9.55 -6.17
CA GLY A 300 -3.90 10.51 -6.34
C GLY A 300 -3.53 11.70 -7.23
N ALA A 301 -2.41 12.36 -6.91
CA ALA A 301 -1.93 13.50 -7.67
C ALA A 301 -1.64 13.15 -9.14
N ARG A 302 -1.16 11.93 -9.42
CA ARG A 302 -0.93 11.44 -10.79
C ARG A 302 -2.24 11.24 -11.56
N HIS A 303 -3.27 10.69 -10.92
CA HIS A 303 -4.60 10.61 -11.50
C HIS A 303 -5.13 12.01 -11.85
N ASP A 304 -5.09 12.93 -10.89
CA ASP A 304 -5.67 14.28 -11.04
C ASP A 304 -4.93 15.14 -12.08
N SER A 305 -3.63 14.92 -12.25
CA SER A 305 -2.84 15.56 -13.31
C SER A 305 -3.19 15.11 -14.73
N GLY A 306 -3.99 14.04 -14.87
CA GLY A 306 -4.35 13.45 -16.16
C GLY A 306 -3.25 12.58 -16.80
N ILE A 307 -2.13 12.37 -16.11
CA ILE A 307 -1.01 11.52 -16.59
C ILE A 307 -1.47 10.06 -16.73
N GLN A 308 -2.29 9.58 -15.80
CA GLN A 308 -2.88 8.24 -15.86
C GLN A 308 -4.30 8.27 -15.25
N PRO A 309 -5.35 8.49 -16.07
CA PRO A 309 -6.73 8.39 -15.60
C PRO A 309 -7.08 6.93 -15.34
N ASP A 310 -6.90 6.50 -14.10
CA ASP A 310 -7.13 5.14 -13.64
C ASP A 310 -7.95 5.13 -12.34
N LEU A 311 -9.01 4.32 -12.32
CA LEU A 311 -9.96 4.24 -11.20
C LEU A 311 -9.31 3.67 -9.93
N GLU A 312 -8.35 2.74 -10.07
CA GLU A 312 -7.61 2.17 -8.94
C GLU A 312 -6.72 3.23 -8.29
N LEU A 313 -6.03 4.05 -9.11
CA LEU A 313 -5.24 5.18 -8.63
C LEU A 313 -6.11 6.23 -7.93
N ALA A 314 -7.27 6.57 -8.51
CA ALA A 314 -8.21 7.51 -7.90
C ALA A 314 -8.75 7.00 -6.55
N LEU A 315 -9.06 5.70 -6.46
CA LEU A 315 -9.50 5.06 -5.22
C LEU A 315 -8.38 4.96 -4.17
N THR A 316 -7.12 4.99 -4.58
CA THR A 316 -5.97 4.90 -3.67
C THR A 316 -5.88 6.11 -2.73
N THR A 317 -6.19 7.33 -3.21
CA THR A 317 -6.26 8.53 -2.35
C THR A 317 -7.28 8.38 -1.22
N HIS A 318 -8.36 7.66 -1.47
CA HIS A 318 -9.40 7.39 -0.48
C HIS A 318 -8.98 6.39 0.61
N LEU A 319 -7.77 5.82 0.54
CA LEU A 319 -7.18 5.06 1.63
C LEU A 319 -6.66 5.97 2.76
N LEU A 320 -6.32 7.23 2.46
CA LEU A 320 -5.60 8.11 3.36
C LEU A 320 -6.23 8.26 4.76
N PRO A 321 -7.56 8.48 4.93
CA PRO A 321 -8.13 8.60 6.27
C PRO A 321 -7.98 7.35 7.13
N GLY A 322 -7.98 6.17 6.53
CA GLY A 322 -7.68 4.92 7.24
C GLY A 322 -6.22 4.87 7.70
N LEU A 323 -5.28 5.27 6.83
CA LEU A 323 -3.85 5.28 7.13
C LEU A 323 -3.50 6.32 8.22
N GLU A 324 -4.17 7.46 8.21
CA GLU A 324 -4.04 8.46 9.26
C GLU A 324 -4.53 7.93 10.61
N LEU A 325 -5.68 7.24 10.65
CA LEU A 325 -6.15 6.59 11.87
C LEU A 325 -5.19 5.50 12.35
N ASP A 326 -4.58 4.74 11.44
CA ASP A 326 -3.57 3.75 11.79
C ASP A 326 -2.32 4.42 12.40
N LEU A 327 -1.82 5.51 11.83
CA LEU A 327 -0.70 6.27 12.40
C LEU A 327 -1.02 6.81 13.79
N LEU A 328 -2.21 7.40 13.96
CA LEU A 328 -2.67 7.95 15.25
C LEU A 328 -2.84 6.86 16.31
N ARG A 329 -3.16 5.61 15.92
CA ARG A 329 -3.26 4.45 16.81
C ARG A 329 -1.90 3.82 17.14
N LEU A 330 -1.00 3.74 16.15
CA LEU A 330 0.31 3.10 16.29
C LEU A 330 1.29 3.94 17.11
N ILE A 331 1.26 5.26 16.97
CA ILE A 331 2.15 6.14 17.71
C ILE A 331 1.74 6.14 19.19
N PRO A 332 2.66 5.77 20.10
CA PRO A 332 2.36 5.64 21.52
C PRO A 332 2.02 7.01 22.15
N VAL A 333 1.17 6.94 23.16
CA VAL A 333 0.73 8.09 23.97
C VAL A 333 1.60 8.19 25.21
N ASP A 334 1.88 9.42 25.64
CA ASP A 334 2.48 9.63 26.96
C ASP A 334 1.46 9.24 28.04
N PRO A 335 1.74 8.20 28.85
CA PRO A 335 0.79 7.70 29.85
C PRO A 335 0.47 8.72 30.95
N ASP A 336 1.31 9.75 31.12
CA ASP A 336 1.12 10.79 32.14
C ASP A 336 0.20 11.92 31.67
N VAL A 337 -0.21 11.92 30.39
CA VAL A 337 -1.13 12.91 29.82
C VAL A 337 -2.56 12.36 29.85
N ASP A 338 -3.41 12.93 30.70
CA ASP A 338 -4.85 12.61 30.72
C ASP A 338 -5.57 13.34 29.57
N PRO A 339 -6.03 12.62 28.54
CA PRO A 339 -6.68 13.25 27.39
C PRO A 339 -8.01 13.95 27.74
N ASP A 340 -8.68 13.55 28.81
CA ASP A 340 -9.93 14.18 29.25
C ASP A 340 -9.70 15.54 29.92
N THR A 341 -8.47 15.84 30.35
CA THR A 341 -8.09 17.16 30.87
C THR A 341 -7.82 18.18 29.77
N LEU A 342 -7.38 17.73 28.58
CA LEU A 342 -7.08 18.59 27.44
C LEU A 342 -8.35 19.15 26.77
N LEU A 343 -9.45 18.39 26.81
CA LEU A 343 -10.79 18.86 26.40
C LEU A 343 -11.37 19.93 27.34
N ARG A 344 -10.79 20.12 28.54
CA ARG A 344 -11.31 20.96 29.62
C ARG A 344 -10.35 22.10 29.99
N SER A 345 -9.83 22.85 29.02
CA SER A 345 -9.24 24.16 29.34
C SER A 345 -10.32 25.25 29.46
N PRO A 346 -10.25 26.13 30.49
CA PRO A 346 -11.41 26.84 31.02
C PRO A 346 -11.71 28.12 30.21
N GLY A 347 -12.59 27.98 29.23
CA GLY A 347 -13.03 29.09 28.37
C GLY A 347 -14.54 29.23 28.22
N ARG A 348 -15.36 28.62 29.10
CA ARG A 348 -16.78 28.97 29.29
C ARG A 348 -17.34 28.30 30.55
N ALA A 349 -17.13 28.93 31.70
CA ALA A 349 -18.08 28.82 32.79
C ALA A 349 -19.11 29.92 32.56
N GLY A 350 -20.28 29.57 32.04
CA GLY A 350 -21.34 30.52 31.75
C GLY A 350 -22.56 29.89 31.09
N GLU A 351 -23.45 29.38 31.95
CA GLU A 351 -24.91 29.27 31.79
C GLU A 351 -25.51 28.12 30.95
N ASP A 352 -26.26 27.27 31.68
CA ASP A 352 -27.34 26.35 31.28
C ASP A 352 -27.17 25.53 29.99
N SER A 353 -26.53 24.36 30.12
CA SER A 353 -26.69 23.28 29.15
C SER A 353 -27.97 22.49 29.44
N THR A 354 -29.10 22.98 28.95
CA THR A 354 -30.20 22.09 28.56
C THR A 354 -29.68 21.11 27.51
N GLU A 355 -30.13 19.85 27.58
CA GLU A 355 -29.99 18.86 26.50
C GLU A 355 -30.31 19.51 25.16
N THR A 356 -29.28 19.94 24.44
CA THR A 356 -29.42 20.47 23.09
C THR A 356 -29.05 19.31 22.18
N SER A 357 -30.06 18.51 21.87
CA SER A 357 -30.01 17.64 20.69
C SER A 357 -29.57 18.47 19.50
N LEU A 358 -28.57 17.97 18.76
CA LEU A 358 -28.04 18.53 17.51
C LEU A 358 -29.16 19.23 16.72
N PRO A 359 -29.22 20.58 16.67
CA PRO A 359 -30.28 21.28 15.99
C PRO A 359 -30.17 21.04 14.49
N ARG A 360 -31.21 20.45 13.88
CA ARG A 360 -31.74 20.61 12.49
C ARG A 360 -30.82 21.19 11.37
N ALA A 361 -29.52 20.97 11.38
CA ALA A 361 -28.60 21.23 10.27
C ALA A 361 -28.74 20.15 9.17
N TRP A 362 -29.42 19.06 9.51
CA TRP A 362 -29.73 17.93 8.64
C TRP A 362 -30.72 18.23 7.50
N GLU A 363 -31.64 19.18 7.68
CA GLU A 363 -32.70 19.45 6.69
C GLU A 363 -32.25 20.39 5.56
N ALA A 364 -31.11 21.07 5.70
CA ALA A 364 -30.67 22.12 4.77
C ALA A 364 -29.64 21.66 3.72
N LEU A 365 -29.08 20.45 3.82
CA LEU A 365 -28.07 19.92 2.87
C LEU A 365 -28.61 18.85 1.91
N SER A 366 -29.90 18.50 2.00
CA SER A 366 -30.58 17.51 1.16
C SER A 366 -30.81 17.97 -0.30
N ALA A 367 -30.48 19.21 -0.66
CA ALA A 367 -30.84 19.85 -1.92
C ALA A 367 -29.94 19.51 -3.12
N LEU A 368 -29.09 18.49 -3.03
CA LEU A 368 -28.43 17.88 -4.19
C LEU A 368 -29.30 16.72 -4.69
N ASN A 369 -29.95 16.95 -5.84
CA ASN A 369 -30.89 16.10 -6.60
C ASN A 369 -31.15 14.70 -6.03
N ASP A 370 -32.28 14.52 -5.36
CA ASP A 370 -32.78 13.23 -4.89
C ASP A 370 -32.79 12.17 -6.01
N ASP A 371 -33.10 12.58 -7.25
CA ASP A 371 -33.06 11.70 -8.44
C ASP A 371 -31.67 11.15 -8.73
N ALA A 372 -30.60 11.96 -8.61
CA ALA A 372 -29.24 11.51 -8.82
C ALA A 372 -28.78 10.55 -7.72
N ARG A 373 -29.27 10.77 -6.49
CA ARG A 373 -29.01 9.91 -5.32
C ARG A 373 -29.68 8.55 -5.47
N ASP A 374 -30.96 8.55 -5.82
CA ASP A 374 -31.74 7.32 -6.03
C ASP A 374 -31.17 6.51 -7.20
N LEU A 375 -30.82 7.18 -8.31
CA LEU A 375 -30.15 6.52 -9.43
C LEU A 375 -28.80 5.91 -9.03
N MET A 376 -28.02 6.59 -8.20
CA MET A 376 -26.70 6.11 -7.77
C MET A 376 -26.80 4.92 -6.82
N GLU A 377 -27.76 4.94 -5.89
CA GLU A 377 -28.02 3.83 -4.97
C GLU A 377 -28.64 2.62 -5.69
N ILE A 378 -29.59 2.83 -6.59
CA ILE A 378 -30.15 1.76 -7.45
C ILE A 378 -29.04 1.15 -8.30
N THR A 379 -28.23 1.98 -8.98
CA THR A 379 -27.09 1.52 -9.78
C THR A 379 -26.12 0.69 -8.94
N ARG A 380 -25.82 1.14 -7.72
CA ARG A 380 -24.94 0.41 -6.79
C ARG A 380 -25.57 -0.92 -6.33
N GLN A 381 -26.87 -0.96 -6.07
CA GLN A 381 -27.57 -2.18 -5.68
C GLN A 381 -27.59 -3.19 -6.82
N THR A 382 -28.03 -2.78 -8.03
CA THR A 382 -28.01 -3.61 -9.24
C THR A 382 -26.60 -4.14 -9.53
N LEU A 383 -25.56 -3.29 -9.39
CA LEU A 383 -24.18 -3.74 -9.52
C LEU A 383 -23.84 -4.87 -8.55
N LYS A 384 -24.23 -4.77 -7.27
CA LYS A 384 -23.90 -5.77 -6.25
C LYS A 384 -24.76 -7.03 -6.31
N SER A 385 -26.05 -6.92 -6.59
CA SER A 385 -26.99 -8.04 -6.53
C SER A 385 -27.11 -8.81 -7.85
N GLU A 386 -26.90 -8.16 -8.99
CA GLU A 386 -27.15 -8.75 -10.30
C GLU A 386 -25.87 -8.86 -11.14
N ILE A 387 -25.11 -7.76 -11.27
CA ILE A 387 -23.98 -7.72 -12.20
C ILE A 387 -22.75 -8.44 -11.62
N ILE A 388 -22.29 -8.06 -10.42
CA ILE A 388 -21.09 -8.64 -9.80
C ILE A 388 -21.17 -10.16 -9.63
N PRO A 389 -22.30 -10.77 -9.20
CA PRO A 389 -22.41 -12.22 -9.10
C PRO A 389 -22.35 -12.96 -10.44
N ALA A 390 -22.63 -12.27 -11.56
CA ALA A 390 -22.61 -12.83 -12.91
C ALA A 390 -21.27 -12.63 -13.64
N LEU A 391 -20.32 -11.92 -13.03
CA LEU A 391 -19.00 -11.65 -13.59
C LEU A 391 -17.93 -12.50 -12.91
N ASP A 392 -16.91 -12.88 -13.68
CA ASP A 392 -15.72 -13.57 -13.19
C ASP A 392 -14.44 -12.76 -13.48
N GLY A 393 -13.36 -13.08 -12.75
CA GLY A 393 -12.04 -12.52 -12.98
C GLY A 393 -11.96 -10.99 -12.93
N GLU A 394 -11.34 -10.40 -13.96
CA GLU A 394 -11.07 -8.96 -14.06
C GLU A 394 -12.35 -8.12 -14.15
N ALA A 395 -13.36 -8.59 -14.89
CA ALA A 395 -14.63 -7.87 -15.03
C ALA A 395 -15.33 -7.72 -13.67
N ARG A 396 -15.29 -8.78 -12.84
CA ARG A 396 -15.82 -8.74 -11.47
C ARG A 396 -15.06 -7.75 -10.59
N HIS A 397 -13.73 -7.73 -10.70
CA HIS A 397 -12.88 -6.81 -9.93
C HIS A 397 -13.18 -5.34 -10.28
N SER A 398 -13.24 -5.01 -11.58
CA SER A 398 -13.59 -3.66 -12.05
C SER A 398 -14.98 -3.23 -11.60
N ALA A 399 -15.97 -4.12 -11.66
CA ALA A 399 -17.33 -3.83 -11.17
C ALA A 399 -17.35 -3.55 -9.65
N LEU A 400 -16.54 -4.27 -8.86
CA LEU A 400 -16.38 -4.00 -7.42
C LEU A 400 -15.74 -2.63 -7.16
N MET A 401 -14.74 -2.22 -7.95
CA MET A 401 -14.13 -0.89 -7.83
C MET A 401 -15.13 0.22 -8.14
N VAL A 402 -15.91 0.09 -9.22
CA VAL A 402 -16.99 1.03 -9.57
C VAL A 402 -18.02 1.12 -8.44
N ALA A 403 -18.45 -0.02 -7.90
CA ALA A 403 -19.39 -0.02 -6.77
C ALA A 403 -18.83 0.66 -5.52
N ASN A 404 -17.52 0.57 -5.27
CA ASN A 404 -16.85 1.27 -4.18
C ASN A 404 -16.82 2.79 -4.42
N ALA A 405 -16.44 3.22 -5.63
CA ALA A 405 -16.41 4.64 -6.01
C ALA A 405 -17.79 5.29 -5.84
N LEU A 406 -18.86 4.65 -6.35
CA LEU A 406 -20.24 5.14 -6.18
C LEU A 406 -20.64 5.25 -4.70
N SER A 407 -20.17 4.31 -3.86
CA SER A 407 -20.43 4.34 -2.42
C SER A 407 -19.74 5.54 -1.73
N ILE A 408 -18.52 5.90 -2.16
CA ILE A 408 -17.78 7.05 -1.64
C ILE A 408 -18.46 8.35 -2.05
N ILE A 409 -18.80 8.51 -3.34
CA ILE A 409 -19.46 9.70 -3.88
C ILE A 409 -20.80 9.95 -3.16
N SER A 410 -21.59 8.90 -2.98
CA SER A 410 -22.87 9.00 -2.26
C SER A 410 -22.71 9.52 -0.83
N ARG A 411 -21.66 9.10 -0.10
CA ARG A 411 -21.39 9.59 1.26
C ARG A 411 -20.78 11.00 1.29
N GLN A 412 -19.95 11.36 0.31
CA GLN A 412 -19.39 12.71 0.20
C GLN A 412 -20.49 13.76 0.00
N GLN A 413 -21.48 13.48 -0.84
CA GLN A 413 -22.64 14.36 -1.03
C GLN A 413 -23.47 14.55 0.25
N TYR A 414 -23.30 13.67 1.24
CA TYR A 414 -24.04 13.66 2.49
C TYR A 414 -23.34 14.40 3.65
N GLN A 415 -22.01 14.56 3.57
CA GLN A 415 -21.18 15.03 4.71
C GLN A 415 -20.23 16.18 4.36
N GLY A 416 -20.08 16.53 3.08
CA GLY A 416 -18.87 17.16 2.53
C GLY A 416 -18.52 18.61 2.88
N VAL A 417 -19.27 19.29 3.76
CA VAL A 417 -18.95 20.69 4.16
C VAL A 417 -19.14 20.91 5.66
N SER A 418 -20.26 20.48 6.25
CA SER A 418 -20.64 20.83 7.64
C SER A 418 -19.70 20.30 8.72
N ILE A 419 -19.36 19.00 8.70
CA ILE A 419 -18.54 18.39 9.77
C ILE A 419 -17.10 18.91 9.74
N TRP A 420 -16.57 19.12 8.53
CA TRP A 420 -15.24 19.66 8.32
C TRP A 420 -15.11 21.11 8.79
N ASP A 421 -16.14 21.93 8.58
CA ASP A 421 -16.18 23.31 9.07
C ASP A 421 -16.26 23.35 10.61
N GLU A 422 -17.04 22.48 11.24
CA GLU A 422 -17.18 22.38 12.71
C GLU A 422 -15.90 21.87 13.40
N VAL A 423 -15.27 20.81 12.86
CA VAL A 423 -13.99 20.30 13.37
C VAL A 423 -12.89 21.35 13.17
N ARG A 424 -12.89 22.07 12.04
CA ARG A 424 -11.96 23.18 11.80
C ARG A 424 -12.17 24.34 12.76
N GLU A 425 -13.41 24.74 13.03
CA GLU A 425 -13.70 25.82 13.97
C GLU A 425 -13.22 25.44 15.38
N THR A 426 -13.40 24.18 15.76
CA THR A 426 -12.91 23.62 17.04
C THR A 426 -11.38 23.60 17.08
N LEU A 427 -10.71 23.12 16.03
CA LEU A 427 -9.24 23.14 15.87
C LEU A 427 -8.69 24.57 15.96
N ALA A 428 -9.30 25.52 15.25
CA ALA A 428 -8.91 26.92 15.23
C ALA A 428 -9.00 27.56 16.62
N GLN A 429 -10.12 27.35 17.32
CA GLN A 429 -10.36 27.91 18.65
C GLN A 429 -9.43 27.29 19.71
N GLN A 430 -9.26 25.96 19.71
CA GLN A 430 -8.43 25.29 20.72
C GLN A 430 -6.93 25.51 20.51
N LEU A 431 -6.47 25.65 19.26
CA LEU A 431 -5.05 25.84 18.97
C LEU A 431 -4.62 27.32 18.95
N SER A 432 -5.54 28.26 19.18
CA SER A 432 -5.31 29.71 19.06
C SER A 432 -4.66 30.11 17.72
N LEU A 433 -4.99 29.35 16.66
CA LEU A 433 -4.51 29.64 15.32
C LEU A 433 -5.22 30.92 14.84
N PRO A 434 -4.55 31.86 14.18
CA PRO A 434 -5.17 33.05 13.60
C PRO A 434 -5.98 32.66 12.36
N MET A 435 -7.07 31.93 12.56
CA MET A 435 -7.93 31.35 11.53
C MET A 435 -9.12 32.23 11.19
N GLU A 436 -9.27 33.39 11.83
CA GLU A 436 -10.27 34.39 11.42
C GLU A 436 -9.98 34.86 9.99
N GLY A 437 -10.74 34.33 9.03
CA GLY A 437 -10.68 34.73 7.61
C GLY A 437 -9.72 33.94 6.72
N LEU A 438 -9.05 32.89 7.22
CA LEU A 438 -8.24 31.98 6.39
C LEU A 438 -9.10 30.84 5.82
N ASP A 439 -8.85 30.45 4.57
CA ASP A 439 -9.44 29.23 4.01
C ASP A 439 -8.86 27.96 4.66
N ALA A 440 -9.54 26.82 4.47
CA ALA A 440 -9.18 25.56 5.09
C ALA A 440 -7.74 25.10 4.79
N GLN A 441 -7.22 25.39 3.60
CA GLN A 441 -5.88 24.99 3.19
C GLN A 441 -4.81 25.84 3.85
N ALA A 442 -5.05 27.15 3.96
CA ALA A 442 -4.16 28.07 4.67
C ALA A 442 -4.02 27.70 6.15
N GLY A 443 -5.11 27.27 6.80
CA GLY A 443 -5.07 26.78 8.18
C GLY A 443 -4.30 25.48 8.36
N ALA A 444 -4.55 24.50 7.51
CA ALA A 444 -3.80 23.24 7.52
C ALA A 444 -2.30 23.48 7.30
N ARG A 445 -1.94 24.43 6.43
CA ARG A 445 -0.56 24.83 6.18
C ARG A 445 0.11 25.43 7.41
N ALA A 446 -0.55 26.40 8.06
CA ALA A 446 -0.05 27.01 9.28
C ALA A 446 0.20 25.95 10.37
N LEU A 447 -0.74 25.03 10.57
CA LEU A 447 -0.59 23.95 11.53
C LEU A 447 0.59 23.02 11.19
N VAL A 448 0.75 22.63 9.93
CA VAL A 448 1.90 21.83 9.48
C VAL A 448 3.22 22.55 9.75
N GLU A 449 3.29 23.87 9.53
CA GLU A 449 4.48 24.66 9.83
C GLU A 449 4.78 24.72 11.33
N GLU A 450 3.77 24.86 12.19
CA GLU A 450 3.95 24.81 13.66
C GLU A 450 4.49 23.44 14.11
N ILE A 451 3.95 22.35 13.56
CA ILE A 451 4.42 20.98 13.82
C ILE A 451 5.89 20.83 13.41
N HIS A 452 6.25 21.32 12.21
CA HIS A 452 7.64 21.27 11.73
C HIS A 452 8.59 22.09 12.60
N ARG A 453 8.15 23.25 13.09
CA ARG A 453 8.90 24.12 14.01
C ARG A 453 9.03 23.52 15.42
N GLY A 454 8.24 22.50 15.75
CA GLY A 454 8.25 21.87 17.07
C GLY A 454 7.48 22.65 18.13
N GLU A 455 6.58 23.54 17.71
CA GLU A 455 5.81 24.40 18.63
C GLU A 455 4.75 23.62 19.43
N ARG A 456 4.52 22.36 19.05
CA ARG A 456 3.59 21.41 19.68
C ARG A 456 4.31 20.18 20.25
N ASP A 457 5.61 20.30 20.56
CA ASP A 457 6.44 19.15 20.96
C ASP A 457 6.31 18.74 22.43
N THR A 458 5.73 19.60 23.29
CA THR A 458 5.45 19.25 24.69
C THR A 458 4.46 18.07 24.73
N PRO A 459 4.60 17.11 25.67
CA PRO A 459 3.72 15.94 25.73
C PRO A 459 2.23 16.30 25.69
N GLU A 460 1.83 17.33 26.43
CA GLU A 460 0.45 17.79 26.53
C GLU A 460 -0.07 18.36 25.19
N GLN A 461 0.73 19.21 24.53
CA GLN A 461 0.34 19.78 23.23
C GLN A 461 0.36 18.73 22.12
N PHE A 462 1.30 17.80 22.18
CA PHE A 462 1.45 16.74 21.19
C PHE A 462 0.25 15.79 21.23
N GLU A 463 -0.21 15.44 22.42
CA GLU A 463 -1.40 14.59 22.60
C GLU A 463 -2.70 15.36 22.32
N ALA A 464 -2.82 16.62 22.74
CA ALA A 464 -3.98 17.44 22.38
C ALA A 464 -4.17 17.52 20.86
N LEU A 465 -3.06 17.72 20.15
CA LEU A 465 -3.05 17.72 18.69
C LEU A 465 -3.47 16.36 18.13
N ARG A 466 -2.98 15.24 18.68
CA ARG A 466 -3.37 13.89 18.27
C ARG A 466 -4.89 13.69 18.36
N HIS A 467 -5.51 14.12 19.45
CA HIS A 467 -6.96 14.00 19.66
C HIS A 467 -7.76 14.72 18.57
N LEU A 468 -7.41 15.98 18.30
CA LEU A 468 -8.09 16.78 17.28
C LEU A 468 -7.89 16.22 15.87
N LEU A 469 -6.66 15.80 15.56
CA LEU A 469 -6.34 15.14 14.29
C LEU A 469 -7.10 13.82 14.12
N LYS A 470 -7.34 13.09 15.20
CA LYS A 470 -8.13 11.86 15.20
C LYS A 470 -9.60 12.11 14.91
N GLU A 471 -10.20 13.16 15.46
CA GLU A 471 -11.60 13.51 15.15
C GLU A 471 -11.79 13.84 13.67
N ASP A 472 -10.87 14.62 13.09
CA ASP A 472 -10.86 14.91 11.65
C ASP A 472 -10.69 13.63 10.80
N ALA A 473 -9.68 12.82 11.11
CA ALA A 473 -9.42 11.58 10.38
C ALA A 473 -10.59 10.60 10.50
N LEU A 474 -11.24 10.51 11.67
CA LEU A 474 -12.44 9.70 11.87
C LEU A 474 -13.60 10.21 11.01
N ALA A 475 -13.88 11.51 11.00
CA ALA A 475 -14.92 12.09 10.17
C ALA A 475 -14.72 11.75 8.68
N ARG A 476 -13.50 11.91 8.17
CA ARG A 476 -13.15 11.53 6.78
C ARG A 476 -13.19 10.04 6.51
N ALA A 477 -12.81 9.22 7.48
CA ALA A 477 -12.85 7.77 7.36
C ALA A 477 -14.30 7.24 7.32
N HIS A 478 -15.26 7.85 8.03
CA HIS A 478 -16.67 7.47 7.90
C HIS A 478 -17.19 7.60 6.46
N ILE A 479 -16.64 8.53 5.68
CA ILE A 479 -16.96 8.74 4.25
C ILE A 479 -16.24 7.72 3.37
N SER A 480 -14.91 7.64 3.48
CA SER A 480 -14.10 6.92 2.49
C SER A 480 -13.77 5.49 2.91
N GLN A 481 -13.65 5.24 4.21
CA GLN A 481 -13.15 4.01 4.83
C GLN A 481 -13.93 3.60 6.10
N PRO A 482 -15.25 3.33 5.98
CA PRO A 482 -16.11 3.11 7.15
C PRO A 482 -15.77 1.87 7.98
N ARG A 483 -14.89 0.98 7.49
CA ARG A 483 -14.34 -0.13 8.28
C ARG A 483 -13.18 0.32 9.17
N ALA A 484 -12.35 1.25 8.72
CA ALA A 484 -11.23 1.77 9.50
C ALA A 484 -11.70 2.67 10.66
N ALA A 485 -12.88 3.30 10.50
CA ALA A 485 -13.52 4.16 11.48
C ALA A 485 -14.22 3.41 12.64
N ARG A 486 -14.32 2.08 12.57
CA ARG A 486 -14.95 1.25 13.61
C ARG A 486 -14.04 0.96 14.78
#